data_AF-A0A365MQ86-F1
#
_entry.id   AF-A0A365MQ86-F1
#
_cell.length_a   1.000
_cell.length_b   1.000
_cell.length_c   1.000
_cell.angle_alpha   90.00
_cell.angle_beta   90.00
_cell.angle_gamma   90.00
#
_symmetry.space_group_name_H-M   'P 1'
#
loop_
_entity.id
_entity.type
_entity.pdbx_description
1 polymer ?
#
loop_
_entity_poly.entity_id
_entity_poly.type
_entity_poly.pdbx_seq_one_letter_code
_entity_poly.pdbx_strand_id
1 'polypeptide(L)'
;MRHMESQDSQNQQNIPNLVNLSPELLRQIFGYFCLHCRGKQEYLTGNTEQLTSNYRQDRQILASLCLVSRRFRDVSQDILHHVFLWPLRKSLTQISLPLFIRTIASQRHLASSTKAVLFYSTQGASSIDPEQAHEAFKQVAKVRGLKLPDIWDQRKDTSPYREAFLRGLILGKAQSPDAIKNIKAHASTLSVELLFILLALLPKCPHLALDISTHQLYDQMQALKVLGVSSLPLRNLELRGAFDLKWLSSQLIPISPGLEALTLYKSLPLPEISSLKALHLRGFRLSPDQLAKILPSCTGSLKAFTYEATDVTSLHIDELYNWQVQASDVVRHLEKHCTSLESLHLDLRIRAFMSRDTKIDPMPHLDTFTVLQELFLNSDAVYNTQSLEFPDEESLTNFLPPSITSLTLVEPDFPPPPERLQKGLSGLANLRREQGRFPRLKRVTCDVKKIFDESHTEDLLSQVGIGLEYKEFPRSDWAYNRERLVASPFISSLSIDDEDLPNAWL
;
A
#
# COMPACT_ATOMS: atom_id res chain seq x y z
N MET A 1 28.48 -67.08 -10.10
CA MET A 1 28.85 -65.73 -10.55
C MET A 1 27.60 -65.03 -11.03
N ARG A 2 27.19 -63.99 -10.30
CA ARG A 2 26.07 -63.11 -10.60
C ARG A 2 26.50 -62.11 -11.67
N HIS A 3 25.67 -61.86 -12.66
CA HIS A 3 25.45 -60.53 -13.20
C HIS A 3 24.00 -60.45 -13.66
N MET A 4 23.17 -59.80 -12.83
CA MET A 4 21.90 -59.20 -13.24
C MET A 4 22.27 -57.93 -14.01
N GLU A 5 21.88 -57.86 -15.27
CA GLU A 5 21.77 -56.60 -16.01
C GLU A 5 20.61 -55.81 -15.42
N SER A 6 20.89 -54.61 -14.90
CA SER A 6 19.86 -53.70 -14.41
C SER A 6 19.15 -53.04 -15.59
N GLN A 7 17.82 -53.06 -15.49
CA GLN A 7 16.91 -52.25 -16.28
C GLN A 7 17.05 -50.77 -15.87
N ASP A 8 18.09 -50.09 -16.35
CA ASP A 8 18.28 -48.65 -16.14
C ASP A 8 18.09 -47.88 -17.47
N SER A 9 16.89 -47.90 -18.04
CA SER A 9 16.61 -47.13 -19.27
C SER A 9 15.17 -46.61 -19.44
N GLN A 10 14.35 -46.51 -18.38
CA GLN A 10 12.97 -46.00 -18.53
C GLN A 10 12.44 -45.16 -17.36
N ASN A 11 13.26 -44.29 -16.75
CA ASN A 11 12.74 -43.29 -15.81
C ASN A 11 13.39 -41.91 -15.99
N GLN A 12 13.53 -41.44 -17.23
CA GLN A 12 13.55 -40.00 -17.48
C GLN A 12 12.13 -39.48 -17.28
N GLN A 13 11.87 -39.04 -16.06
CA GLN A 13 10.70 -38.25 -15.67
C GLN A 13 10.43 -37.19 -16.75
N ASN A 14 9.21 -37.18 -17.27
CA ASN A 14 8.68 -36.12 -18.14
C ASN A 14 8.71 -34.79 -17.38
N ILE A 15 9.87 -34.12 -17.36
CA ILE A 15 9.95 -32.71 -16.99
C ILE A 15 9.26 -31.96 -18.13
N PRO A 16 8.14 -31.28 -17.89
CA PRO A 16 7.45 -30.56 -18.95
C PRO A 16 8.42 -29.51 -19.52
N ASN A 17 8.83 -29.70 -20.76
CA ASN A 17 9.68 -28.74 -21.45
C ASN A 17 8.87 -27.44 -21.61
N LEU A 18 9.37 -26.32 -21.07
CA LEU A 18 8.72 -25.01 -21.15
C LEU A 18 8.34 -24.62 -22.59
N VAL A 19 9.07 -25.17 -23.58
CA VAL A 19 8.82 -24.98 -25.02
C VAL A 19 7.48 -25.56 -25.46
N ASN A 20 6.91 -26.54 -24.75
CA ASN A 20 5.68 -27.24 -25.12
C ASN A 20 4.42 -26.76 -24.36
N LEU A 21 4.57 -25.91 -23.34
CA LEU A 21 3.44 -25.36 -22.58
C LEU A 21 2.57 -24.46 -23.46
N SER A 22 1.28 -24.24 -23.15
CA SER A 22 0.45 -23.27 -23.88
C SER A 22 0.83 -21.81 -23.57
N PRO A 23 0.50 -20.83 -24.43
CA PRO A 23 0.73 -19.41 -24.12
C PRO A 23 0.07 -18.95 -22.81
N GLU A 24 -1.06 -19.53 -22.44
CA GLU A 24 -1.79 -19.23 -21.20
C GLU A 24 -1.00 -19.69 -19.97
N LEU A 25 -0.46 -20.91 -20.00
CA LEU A 25 0.40 -21.42 -18.94
C LEU A 25 1.71 -20.63 -18.85
N LEU A 26 2.31 -20.28 -19.99
CA LEU A 26 3.48 -19.40 -20.02
C LEU A 26 3.17 -18.02 -19.43
N ARG A 27 2.00 -17.44 -19.70
CA ARG A 27 1.57 -16.16 -19.09
C ARG A 27 1.42 -16.27 -17.59
N GLN A 28 0.85 -17.37 -17.08
CA GLN A 28 0.74 -17.60 -15.64
C GLN A 28 2.11 -17.75 -14.99
N ILE A 29 2.99 -18.58 -15.58
CA ILE A 29 4.36 -18.80 -15.08
C ILE A 29 5.16 -17.50 -15.11
N PHE A 30 5.19 -16.79 -16.25
CA PHE A 30 5.94 -15.54 -16.37
C PHE A 30 5.30 -14.42 -15.53
N GLY A 31 3.99 -14.48 -15.31
CA GLY A 31 3.25 -13.59 -14.41
C GLY A 31 3.76 -13.67 -12.97
N TYR A 32 4.33 -14.80 -12.54
CA TYR A 32 5.03 -14.87 -11.26
C TYR A 32 6.25 -13.98 -11.17
N PHE A 33 6.77 -13.39 -12.25
CA PHE A 33 7.85 -12.38 -12.20
C PHE A 33 7.30 -10.95 -12.32
N CYS A 34 5.98 -10.76 -12.23
CA CYS A 34 5.38 -9.44 -12.30
C CYS A 34 4.77 -9.06 -10.94
N LEU A 35 5.16 -7.89 -10.43
CA LEU A 35 4.62 -7.37 -9.16
C LEU A 35 3.09 -7.30 -9.15
N HIS A 36 2.47 -6.91 -10.26
CA HIS A 36 1.01 -6.86 -10.41
C HIS A 36 0.38 -8.26 -10.44
N CYS A 37 0.91 -9.16 -11.27
CA CYS A 37 0.30 -10.49 -11.46
C CYS A 37 0.42 -11.41 -10.24
N ARG A 38 1.36 -11.14 -9.32
CA ARG A 38 1.44 -11.81 -8.01
C ARG A 38 0.29 -11.45 -7.06
N GLY A 39 -0.60 -10.54 -7.44
CA GLY A 39 -1.72 -10.12 -6.59
C GLY A 39 -1.32 -9.20 -5.45
N LYS A 40 -0.18 -8.50 -5.55
CA LYS A 40 0.13 -7.42 -4.59
C LYS A 40 -0.92 -6.33 -4.73
N GLN A 41 -1.68 -6.12 -3.66
CA GLN A 41 -2.71 -5.07 -3.60
C GLN A 41 -2.09 -3.68 -3.41
N GLU A 42 -0.92 -3.60 -2.78
CA GLU A 42 -0.27 -2.33 -2.44
C GLU A 42 1.22 -2.30 -2.79
N TYR A 43 1.70 -1.12 -3.21
CA TYR A 43 3.06 -0.92 -3.70
C TYR A 43 3.89 0.01 -2.84
N LEU A 44 3.31 1.07 -2.26
CA LEU A 44 4.00 1.98 -1.34
C LEU A 44 4.13 1.29 0.02
N THR A 45 4.90 0.21 0.09
CA THR A 45 5.21 -0.49 1.36
C THR A 45 6.36 0.21 2.09
N GLY A 46 6.49 -0.01 3.40
CA GLY A 46 7.60 0.57 4.16
C GLY A 46 8.98 0.00 3.80
N ASN A 47 9.04 -1.18 3.15
CA ASN A 47 10.29 -1.76 2.65
C ASN A 47 10.48 -1.53 1.14
N THR A 48 10.64 -0.25 0.75
CA THR A 48 10.79 0.10 -0.67
C THR A 48 12.08 -0.45 -1.30
N GLU A 49 13.14 -0.65 -0.51
CA GLU A 49 14.40 -1.21 -1.00
C GLU A 49 14.24 -2.67 -1.43
N GLN A 50 13.64 -3.51 -0.59
CA GLN A 50 13.36 -4.90 -0.94
C GLN A 50 12.40 -4.99 -2.13
N LEU A 51 11.36 -4.15 -2.17
CA LEU A 51 10.46 -4.08 -3.33
C LEU A 51 11.23 -3.78 -4.62
N THR A 52 12.11 -2.77 -4.58
CA THR A 52 12.91 -2.34 -5.74
C THR A 52 13.90 -3.42 -6.16
N SER A 53 14.54 -4.10 -5.20
CA SER A 53 15.47 -5.20 -5.45
C SER A 53 14.76 -6.37 -6.13
N ASN A 54 13.66 -6.84 -5.55
CA ASN A 54 12.86 -7.94 -6.10
C ASN A 54 12.35 -7.60 -7.49
N TYR A 55 11.78 -6.39 -7.66
CA TYR A 55 11.30 -5.91 -8.95
C TYR A 55 12.39 -5.94 -10.02
N ARG A 56 13.61 -5.52 -9.68
CA ARG A 56 14.75 -5.55 -10.61
C ARG A 56 15.09 -6.98 -11.02
N GLN A 57 15.25 -7.87 -10.05
CA GLN A 57 15.61 -9.26 -10.31
C GLN A 57 14.56 -9.94 -11.20
N ASP A 58 13.29 -9.78 -10.85
CA ASP A 58 12.17 -10.32 -11.61
C ASP A 58 12.11 -9.76 -13.04
N ARG A 59 12.36 -8.46 -13.19
CA ARG A 59 12.40 -7.80 -14.50
C ARG A 59 13.56 -8.27 -15.37
N GLN A 60 14.74 -8.52 -14.78
CA GLN A 60 15.88 -9.09 -15.49
C GLN A 60 15.58 -10.51 -16.01
N ILE A 61 14.84 -11.30 -15.23
CA ILE A 61 14.37 -12.63 -15.65
C ILE A 61 13.43 -12.49 -16.86
N LEU A 62 12.44 -11.60 -16.80
CA LEU A 62 11.53 -11.35 -17.93
C LEU A 62 12.29 -10.85 -19.18
N ALA A 63 13.24 -9.93 -19.01
CA ALA A 63 14.08 -9.47 -20.12
C ALA A 63 14.91 -10.62 -20.72
N SER A 64 15.46 -11.51 -19.88
CA SER A 64 16.20 -12.69 -20.34
C SER A 64 15.30 -13.66 -21.10
N LEU A 65 14.07 -13.91 -20.63
CA LEU A 65 13.08 -14.74 -21.32
C LEU A 65 12.75 -14.21 -22.72
N CYS A 66 12.75 -12.88 -22.90
CA CYS A 66 12.58 -12.25 -24.21
C CYS A 66 13.72 -12.59 -25.21
N LEU A 67 14.90 -12.96 -24.72
CA LEU A 67 16.06 -13.30 -25.54
C LEU A 67 16.13 -14.81 -25.87
N VAL A 68 15.41 -15.66 -25.13
CA VAL A 68 15.46 -17.12 -25.29
C VAL A 68 14.77 -17.58 -26.58
N SER A 69 13.55 -17.10 -26.86
CA SER A 69 12.81 -17.47 -28.07
C SER A 69 11.78 -16.41 -28.45
N ARG A 70 11.37 -16.37 -29.73
CA ARG A 70 10.29 -15.46 -30.19
C ARG A 70 9.00 -15.69 -29.39
N ARG A 71 8.65 -16.95 -29.14
CA ARG A 71 7.47 -17.32 -28.37
C ARG A 71 7.51 -16.78 -26.94
N PHE A 72 8.65 -16.89 -26.27
CA PHE A 72 8.80 -16.38 -24.90
C PHE A 72 8.82 -14.86 -24.89
N ARG A 73 9.44 -14.22 -25.88
CA ARG A 73 9.39 -12.77 -26.07
C ARG A 73 7.97 -12.26 -26.18
N ASP A 74 7.14 -12.85 -27.02
CA ASP A 74 5.78 -12.35 -27.26
C ASP A 74 4.93 -12.42 -25.97
N VAL A 75 5.19 -13.37 -25.07
CA VAL A 75 4.53 -13.46 -23.76
C VAL A 75 5.18 -12.53 -22.72
N SER A 76 6.51 -12.57 -22.63
CA SER A 76 7.27 -11.91 -21.57
C SER A 76 7.36 -10.40 -21.76
N GLN A 77 7.40 -9.92 -23.00
CA GLN A 77 7.48 -8.49 -23.32
C GLN A 77 6.24 -7.74 -22.83
N ASP A 78 5.04 -8.31 -22.98
CA ASP A 78 3.82 -7.69 -22.46
C ASP A 78 3.87 -7.58 -20.93
N ILE A 79 4.26 -8.67 -20.26
CA ILE A 79 4.35 -8.77 -18.80
C ILE A 79 5.42 -7.81 -18.25
N LEU A 80 6.53 -7.64 -18.97
CA LEU A 80 7.60 -6.69 -18.66
C LEU A 80 7.09 -5.25 -18.58
N HIS A 81 5.99 -4.91 -19.27
CA HIS A 81 5.42 -3.56 -19.29
C HIS A 81 4.18 -3.40 -18.39
N HIS A 82 3.76 -4.45 -17.66
CA HIS A 82 2.65 -4.37 -16.71
C HIS A 82 2.91 -3.39 -15.57
N VAL A 83 4.14 -3.28 -15.07
CA VAL A 83 4.47 -2.38 -13.96
C VAL A 83 5.64 -1.50 -14.37
N PHE A 84 5.49 -0.20 -14.13
CA PHE A 84 6.58 0.76 -14.22
C PHE A 84 6.90 1.30 -12.83
N LEU A 85 8.18 1.27 -12.43
CA LEU A 85 8.65 1.73 -11.13
C LEU A 85 9.78 2.76 -11.35
N TRP A 86 9.64 3.93 -10.75
CA TRP A 86 10.64 4.99 -10.76
C TRP A 86 10.85 5.58 -9.37
N PRO A 87 12.08 5.97 -8.95
CA PRO A 87 13.36 5.61 -9.52
C PRO A 87 13.80 4.20 -9.10
N LEU A 88 14.61 3.54 -9.94
CA LEU A 88 15.41 2.39 -9.52
C LEU A 88 16.79 2.87 -9.07
N ARG A 89 17.08 2.89 -7.76
CA ARG A 89 18.40 3.28 -7.23
C ARG A 89 19.46 2.19 -7.47
N LYS A 90 20.67 2.59 -7.89
CA LYS A 90 21.95 1.82 -7.98
C LYS A 90 22.01 0.61 -8.97
N SER A 91 22.70 0.86 -10.10
CA SER A 91 23.45 -0.02 -11.03
C SER A 91 22.89 -0.40 -12.45
N LEU A 92 23.82 -0.24 -13.42
CA LEU A 92 24.01 -0.62 -14.84
C LEU A 92 22.84 -0.76 -15.84
N THR A 93 21.62 -1.09 -15.43
CA THR A 93 20.45 -1.20 -16.35
C THR A 93 19.32 -0.31 -15.86
N GLN A 94 19.62 0.98 -15.73
CA GLN A 94 18.64 1.98 -15.32
C GLN A 94 17.53 2.04 -16.38
N ILE A 95 16.29 1.74 -15.99
CA ILE A 95 15.13 2.11 -16.81
C ILE A 95 15.06 3.63 -16.72
N SER A 96 15.56 4.31 -17.74
CA SER A 96 15.39 5.75 -17.90
C SER A 96 13.90 6.02 -18.13
N LEU A 97 13.28 6.84 -17.27
CA LEU A 97 11.90 7.30 -17.43
C LEU A 97 11.65 7.87 -18.85
N PRO A 98 12.51 8.75 -19.39
CA PRO A 98 12.43 9.15 -20.79
C PRO A 98 12.43 8.00 -21.81
N LEU A 99 13.30 7.00 -21.66
CA LEU A 99 13.36 5.86 -22.59
C LEU A 99 12.09 5.00 -22.51
N PHE A 100 11.54 4.80 -21.32
CA PHE A 100 10.28 4.11 -21.14
C PHE A 100 9.14 4.85 -21.84
N ILE A 101 9.02 6.17 -21.63
CA ILE A 101 8.03 7.02 -22.31
C ILE A 101 8.13 6.88 -23.83
N ARG A 102 9.35 6.99 -24.39
CA ARG A 102 9.58 6.85 -25.83
C ARG A 102 9.20 5.46 -26.35
N THR A 103 9.47 4.42 -25.58
CA THR A 103 9.16 3.03 -25.92
C THR A 103 7.66 2.83 -26.04
N ILE A 104 6.89 3.19 -25.02
CA ILE A 104 5.43 3.00 -25.02
C ILE A 104 4.72 3.98 -25.95
N ALA A 105 5.27 5.18 -26.18
CA ALA A 105 4.78 6.11 -27.19
C ALA A 105 4.87 5.48 -28.59
N SER A 106 5.98 4.78 -28.87
CA SER A 106 6.20 4.10 -30.14
C SER A 106 5.42 2.78 -30.26
N GLN A 107 5.03 2.17 -29.13
CA GLN A 107 4.40 0.85 -29.08
C GLN A 107 3.11 0.90 -28.24
N ARG A 108 2.01 1.28 -28.89
CA ARG A 108 0.69 1.47 -28.24
C ARG A 108 0.14 0.23 -27.52
N HIS A 109 0.49 -0.98 -27.98
CA HIS A 109 0.08 -2.22 -27.30
C HIS A 109 0.73 -2.33 -25.92
N LEU A 110 2.01 -1.98 -25.77
CA LEU A 110 2.72 -1.95 -24.48
C LEU A 110 2.14 -0.89 -23.54
N ALA A 111 1.80 0.29 -24.06
CA ALA A 111 1.10 1.31 -23.27
C ALA A 111 -0.25 0.81 -22.73
N SER A 112 -0.92 -0.07 -23.49
CA SER A 112 -2.21 -0.67 -23.11
C SER A 112 -2.05 -1.85 -22.16
N SER A 113 -0.87 -2.48 -22.09
CA SER A 113 -0.59 -3.59 -21.18
C SER A 113 -0.21 -3.12 -19.78
N THR A 114 0.24 -1.87 -19.62
CA THR A 114 0.58 -1.28 -18.31
C THR A 114 -0.61 -1.31 -17.34
N LYS A 115 -0.36 -1.91 -16.18
CA LYS A 115 -1.31 -2.14 -15.08
C LYS A 115 -1.04 -1.26 -13.86
N ALA A 116 0.21 -0.87 -13.62
CA ALA A 116 0.56 -0.01 -12.51
C ALA A 116 1.74 0.92 -12.83
N VAL A 117 1.66 2.15 -12.32
CA VAL A 117 2.76 3.12 -12.31
C VAL A 117 3.09 3.47 -10.87
N LEU A 118 4.33 3.21 -10.47
CA LEU A 118 4.87 3.43 -9.11
C LEU A 118 5.93 4.51 -9.19
N PHE A 119 5.78 5.57 -8.40
CA PHE A 119 6.62 6.76 -8.54
C PHE A 119 7.09 7.30 -7.18
N TYR A 120 8.36 7.08 -6.82
CA TYR A 120 9.00 7.49 -5.58
C TYR A 120 9.94 8.69 -5.76
N SER A 121 9.38 9.88 -5.76
CA SER A 121 10.10 11.14 -5.91
C SER A 121 10.90 11.55 -4.66
N THR A 122 10.46 11.13 -3.47
CA THR A 122 11.10 11.46 -2.18
C THR A 122 12.42 10.72 -1.95
N GLN A 123 12.65 9.61 -2.67
CA GLN A 123 13.89 8.82 -2.59
C GLN A 123 15.00 9.39 -3.47
N GLY A 124 15.19 10.71 -3.49
CA GLY A 124 16.31 11.38 -4.14
C GLY A 124 16.24 11.42 -5.67
N ALA A 125 16.80 12.49 -6.26
CA ALA A 125 16.78 12.70 -7.70
C ALA A 125 17.67 11.68 -8.42
N SER A 126 17.09 10.81 -9.24
CA SER A 126 17.85 10.16 -10.30
C SER A 126 18.19 11.20 -11.36
N SER A 127 19.43 11.23 -11.84
CA SER A 127 19.84 12.17 -12.89
C SER A 127 19.09 11.82 -14.18
N ILE A 128 18.08 12.63 -14.53
CA ILE A 128 17.43 12.57 -15.83
C ILE A 128 18.21 13.48 -16.77
N ASP A 129 18.66 12.91 -17.88
CA ASP A 129 19.29 13.67 -18.96
C ASP A 129 18.25 14.61 -19.62
N PRO A 130 18.45 15.94 -19.61
CA PRO A 130 17.54 16.90 -20.22
C PRO A 130 17.26 16.64 -21.71
N GLU A 131 18.24 16.16 -22.46
CA GLU A 131 18.07 15.86 -23.89
C GLU A 131 17.12 14.67 -24.09
N GLN A 132 17.33 13.59 -23.34
CA GLN A 132 16.40 12.46 -23.34
C GLN A 132 15.00 12.87 -22.91
N ALA A 133 14.87 13.73 -21.90
CA ALA A 133 13.58 14.22 -21.45
C ALA A 133 12.85 15.04 -22.53
N HIS A 134 13.56 15.91 -23.24
CA HIS A 134 13.02 16.64 -24.38
C HIS A 134 12.55 15.70 -25.49
N GLU A 135 13.37 14.70 -25.86
CA GLU A 135 12.99 13.72 -26.88
C GLU A 135 11.77 12.88 -26.46
N ALA A 136 11.64 12.54 -25.17
CA ALA A 136 10.43 11.89 -24.66
C ALA A 136 9.20 12.79 -24.84
N PHE A 137 9.30 14.07 -24.49
CA PHE A 137 8.22 15.04 -24.67
C PHE A 137 7.81 15.19 -26.15
N LYS A 138 8.80 15.29 -27.05
CA LYS A 138 8.59 15.36 -28.49
C LYS A 138 7.86 14.14 -29.04
N GLN A 139 8.21 12.93 -28.58
CA GLN A 139 7.49 11.71 -28.99
C GLN A 139 6.05 11.70 -28.48
N VAL A 140 5.80 12.13 -27.24
CA VAL A 140 4.43 12.25 -26.69
C VAL A 140 3.60 13.21 -27.54
N ALA A 141 4.12 14.42 -27.81
CA ALA A 141 3.45 15.42 -28.63
C ALA A 141 3.12 14.88 -30.03
N LYS A 142 4.08 14.20 -30.67
CA LYS A 142 3.89 13.56 -31.99
C LYS A 142 2.76 12.53 -31.97
N VAL A 143 2.76 11.61 -31.00
CA VAL A 143 1.72 10.56 -30.86
C VAL A 143 0.35 11.16 -30.55
N ARG A 144 0.33 12.34 -29.93
CA ARG A 144 -0.90 13.11 -29.67
C ARG A 144 -1.33 14.04 -30.80
N GLY A 145 -0.56 14.13 -31.89
CA GLY A 145 -0.87 15.03 -33.00
C GLY A 145 -0.74 16.52 -32.66
N LEU A 146 0.08 16.86 -31.66
CA LEU A 146 0.27 18.23 -31.17
C LEU A 146 1.63 18.78 -31.59
N LYS A 147 1.72 20.09 -31.81
CA LYS A 147 2.99 20.78 -32.01
C LYS A 147 3.51 21.34 -30.68
N LEU A 148 4.82 21.25 -30.47
CA LEU A 148 5.46 21.74 -29.24
C LEU A 148 5.20 23.23 -28.94
N PRO A 149 5.20 24.16 -29.93
CA PRO A 149 4.83 25.55 -29.69
C PRO A 149 3.42 25.73 -29.14
N ASP A 150 2.43 25.00 -29.65
CA ASP A 150 1.04 25.08 -29.21
C ASP A 150 0.90 24.59 -27.75
N ILE A 151 1.66 23.55 -27.38
CA ILE A 151 1.72 23.05 -26.00
C ILE A 151 2.34 24.11 -25.08
N TRP A 152 3.41 24.76 -25.54
CA TRP A 152 4.08 25.82 -24.79
C TRP A 152 3.15 27.03 -24.57
N ASP A 153 2.47 27.49 -25.62
CA ASP A 153 1.60 28.66 -25.54
C ASP A 153 0.43 28.48 -24.56
N GLN A 154 -0.05 27.25 -24.39
CA GLN A 154 -1.10 26.92 -23.42
C GLN A 154 -0.60 26.73 -21.98
N ARG A 155 0.73 26.71 -21.76
CA ARG A 155 1.37 26.46 -20.45
C ARG A 155 2.24 27.60 -19.95
N LYS A 156 2.61 28.57 -20.78
CA LYS A 156 3.57 29.63 -20.41
C LYS A 156 3.12 30.44 -19.17
N ASP A 157 1.82 30.69 -19.02
CA ASP A 157 1.29 31.52 -17.94
C ASP A 157 0.92 30.73 -16.66
N THR A 158 1.03 29.39 -16.67
CA THR A 158 0.59 28.57 -15.51
C THR A 158 1.64 28.43 -14.41
N SER A 159 2.90 28.79 -14.66
CA SER A 159 3.96 28.74 -13.66
C SER A 159 5.09 29.73 -13.97
N PRO A 160 4.92 31.03 -13.68
CA PRO A 160 5.88 32.08 -14.04
C PRO A 160 7.29 31.82 -13.50
N TYR A 161 7.40 31.26 -12.29
CA TYR A 161 8.68 30.92 -11.64
C TYR A 161 9.39 29.70 -12.25
N ARG A 162 8.73 28.95 -13.14
CA ARG A 162 9.27 27.78 -13.86
C ARG A 162 9.23 27.94 -15.37
N GLU A 163 8.91 29.13 -15.87
CA GLU A 163 8.73 29.39 -17.30
C GLU A 163 9.97 28.96 -18.10
N ALA A 164 11.16 29.40 -17.67
CA ALA A 164 12.42 29.05 -18.35
C ALA A 164 12.69 27.53 -18.36
N PHE A 165 12.37 26.84 -17.27
CA PHE A 165 12.48 25.38 -17.16
C PHE A 165 11.54 24.68 -18.15
N LEU A 166 10.25 25.01 -18.11
CA LEU A 166 9.23 24.41 -18.98
C LEU A 166 9.49 24.72 -20.46
N ARG A 167 9.90 25.95 -20.77
CA ARG A 167 10.27 26.36 -22.12
C ARG A 167 11.45 25.56 -22.65
N GLY A 168 12.48 25.36 -21.82
CA GLY A 168 13.65 24.55 -22.14
C GLY A 168 13.28 23.10 -22.42
N LEU A 169 12.45 22.49 -21.56
CA LEU A 169 11.98 21.11 -21.70
C LEU A 169 11.10 20.91 -22.95
N ILE A 170 10.10 21.79 -23.15
CA ILE A 170 9.08 21.63 -24.20
C ILE A 170 9.63 22.00 -25.57
N LEU A 171 10.29 23.15 -25.70
CA LEU A 171 10.75 23.68 -27.00
C LEU A 171 12.16 23.23 -27.37
N GLY A 172 12.86 22.50 -26.50
CA GLY A 172 14.23 22.03 -26.77
C GLY A 172 15.26 23.16 -26.81
N LYS A 173 14.92 24.37 -26.33
CA LYS A 173 15.86 25.50 -26.17
C LYS A 173 16.87 25.27 -25.03
N ALA A 174 16.90 24.06 -24.48
CA ALA A 174 17.82 23.58 -23.45
C ALA A 174 19.31 23.60 -23.86
N GLN A 175 19.66 24.03 -25.08
CA GLN A 175 21.07 24.16 -25.48
C GLN A 175 21.76 25.45 -24.98
N SER A 176 21.04 26.39 -24.35
CA SER A 176 21.72 27.48 -23.63
C SER A 176 22.22 27.02 -22.25
N PRO A 177 23.42 27.42 -21.80
CA PRO A 177 23.94 27.09 -20.48
C PRO A 177 22.97 27.43 -19.33
N ASP A 178 22.23 28.53 -19.47
CA ASP A 178 21.23 28.97 -18.50
C ASP A 178 20.02 28.04 -18.43
N ALA A 179 19.58 27.49 -19.57
CA ALA A 179 18.45 26.55 -19.60
C ALA A 179 18.83 25.20 -18.95
N ILE A 180 20.06 24.70 -19.19
CA ILE A 180 20.56 23.48 -18.53
C ILE A 180 20.67 23.69 -17.03
N LYS A 181 21.22 24.84 -16.60
CA LYS A 181 21.33 25.21 -15.19
C LYS A 181 19.96 25.24 -14.51
N ASN A 182 18.96 25.83 -15.16
CA ASN A 182 17.59 25.87 -14.66
C ASN A 182 16.93 24.48 -14.60
N ILE A 183 17.10 23.64 -15.63
CA ILE A 183 16.59 22.26 -15.61
C ILE A 183 17.21 21.43 -14.48
N LYS A 184 18.52 21.59 -14.26
CA LYS A 184 19.22 20.94 -13.13
C LYS A 184 18.72 21.47 -11.78
N ALA A 185 18.48 22.78 -11.65
CA ALA A 185 17.90 23.36 -10.44
C ALA A 185 16.48 22.82 -10.13
N HIS A 186 15.75 22.38 -11.16
CA HIS A 186 14.41 21.79 -11.06
C HIS A 186 14.38 20.28 -11.35
N ALA A 187 15.47 19.55 -11.12
CA ALA A 187 15.57 18.12 -11.47
C ALA A 187 14.50 17.23 -10.81
N SER A 188 14.11 17.55 -9.57
CA SER A 188 13.01 16.88 -8.88
C SER A 188 11.66 17.10 -9.58
N THR A 189 11.44 18.30 -10.11
CA THR A 189 10.23 18.68 -10.87
C THR A 189 10.22 18.05 -12.26
N LEU A 190 11.37 17.88 -12.91
CA LEU A 190 11.49 17.22 -14.21
C LEU A 190 10.94 15.79 -14.19
N SER A 191 11.25 15.03 -13.15
CA SER A 191 10.74 13.67 -13.00
C SER A 191 9.20 13.66 -12.93
N VAL A 192 8.62 14.62 -12.20
CA VAL A 192 7.16 14.76 -12.06
C VAL A 192 6.53 15.23 -13.37
N GLU A 193 7.12 16.18 -14.11
CA GLU A 193 6.63 16.54 -15.46
C GLU A 193 6.59 15.32 -16.39
N LEU A 194 7.65 14.50 -16.38
CA LEU A 194 7.70 13.29 -17.18
C LEU A 194 6.67 12.24 -16.75
N LEU A 195 6.34 12.15 -15.46
CA LEU A 195 5.24 11.30 -14.98
C LEU A 195 3.90 11.72 -15.60
N PHE A 196 3.58 13.01 -15.66
CA PHE A 196 2.27 13.44 -16.14
C PHE A 196 2.13 13.27 -17.66
N ILE A 197 3.20 13.48 -18.43
CA ILE A 197 3.17 13.15 -19.87
C ILE A 197 3.14 11.62 -20.09
N LEU A 198 3.74 10.83 -19.18
CA LEU A 198 3.62 9.37 -19.19
C LEU A 198 2.16 8.96 -18.98
N LEU A 199 1.48 9.50 -17.97
CA LEU A 199 0.07 9.21 -17.72
C LEU A 199 -0.82 9.51 -18.93
N ALA A 200 -0.50 10.54 -19.72
CA ALA A 200 -1.22 10.81 -20.96
C ALA A 200 -1.15 9.62 -21.94
N LEU A 201 -0.04 8.90 -22.00
CA LEU A 201 0.15 7.75 -22.89
C LEU A 201 -0.54 6.46 -22.41
N LEU A 202 -1.08 6.40 -21.19
CA LEU A 202 -1.55 5.16 -20.56
C LEU A 202 -3.09 5.06 -20.54
N PRO A 203 -3.73 4.61 -21.64
CA PRO A 203 -5.18 4.65 -21.79
C PRO A 203 -5.93 3.67 -20.89
N LYS A 204 -5.25 2.72 -20.26
CA LYS A 204 -5.86 1.61 -19.51
C LYS A 204 -5.18 1.32 -18.17
N CYS A 205 -4.33 2.21 -17.65
CA CYS A 205 -3.61 1.95 -16.41
C CYS A 205 -4.53 2.13 -15.19
N PRO A 206 -4.94 1.05 -14.48
CA PRO A 206 -5.87 1.14 -13.36
C PRO A 206 -5.22 1.55 -12.03
N HIS A 207 -3.91 1.43 -11.88
CA HIS A 207 -3.25 1.63 -10.59
C HIS A 207 -2.17 2.72 -10.71
N LEU A 208 -2.28 3.75 -9.85
CA LEU A 208 -1.26 4.78 -9.68
C LEU A 208 -0.81 4.85 -8.22
N ALA A 209 0.50 4.72 -7.98
CA ALA A 209 1.10 4.83 -6.66
C ALA A 209 2.14 5.96 -6.65
N LEU A 210 1.90 7.00 -5.85
CA LEU A 210 2.69 8.23 -5.81
C LEU A 210 3.29 8.45 -4.43
N ASP A 211 4.61 8.51 -4.38
CA ASP A 211 5.38 9.03 -3.26
C ASP A 211 6.05 10.35 -3.68
N ILE A 212 5.31 11.45 -3.55
CA ILE A 212 5.66 12.79 -4.07
C ILE A 212 5.47 13.84 -2.97
N SER A 213 6.33 14.85 -2.93
CA SER A 213 6.19 16.00 -2.03
C SER A 213 5.36 17.11 -2.67
N THR A 214 4.58 17.86 -1.88
CA THR A 214 3.79 19.02 -2.35
C THR A 214 4.63 20.01 -3.13
N HIS A 215 5.87 20.26 -2.70
CA HIS A 215 6.79 21.18 -3.38
C HIS A 215 7.24 20.70 -4.77
N GLN A 216 6.82 19.51 -5.21
CA GLN A 216 7.12 18.98 -6.54
C GLN A 216 5.89 19.08 -7.46
N LEU A 217 4.70 19.31 -6.91
CA LEU A 217 3.44 19.49 -7.63
C LEU A 217 3.14 20.98 -7.76
N TYR A 218 2.93 21.44 -8.99
CA TYR A 218 2.58 22.82 -9.29
C TYR A 218 1.47 22.87 -10.34
N ASP A 219 1.82 22.65 -11.62
CA ASP A 219 0.95 22.84 -12.79
C ASP A 219 0.87 21.61 -13.70
N GLN A 220 1.37 20.44 -13.27
CA GLN A 220 1.47 19.25 -14.13
C GLN A 220 0.10 18.74 -14.63
N MET A 221 -0.99 19.09 -13.95
CA MET A 221 -2.36 18.82 -14.41
C MET A 221 -2.67 19.55 -15.73
N GLN A 222 -2.10 20.72 -15.95
CA GLN A 222 -2.21 21.43 -17.22
C GLN A 222 -1.51 20.64 -18.34
N ALA A 223 -0.44 19.91 -18.04
CA ALA A 223 0.19 19.02 -19.03
C ALA A 223 -0.80 17.96 -19.52
N LEU A 224 -1.52 17.30 -18.62
CA LEU A 224 -2.55 16.32 -18.97
C LEU A 224 -3.65 16.94 -19.84
N LYS A 225 -4.15 18.11 -19.44
CA LYS A 225 -5.20 18.84 -20.15
C LYS A 225 -4.78 19.20 -21.58
N VAL A 226 -3.61 19.78 -21.74
CA VAL A 226 -3.06 20.17 -23.06
C VAL A 226 -2.77 18.93 -23.93
N LEU A 227 -2.41 17.81 -23.31
CA LEU A 227 -2.27 16.52 -23.99
C LEU A 227 -3.60 15.79 -24.25
N GLY A 228 -4.73 16.47 -24.07
CA GLY A 228 -6.07 15.95 -24.38
C GLY A 228 -6.56 14.86 -23.42
N VAL A 229 -6.05 14.81 -22.19
CA VAL A 229 -6.53 13.88 -21.16
C VAL A 229 -7.68 14.53 -20.40
N SER A 230 -8.89 14.04 -20.62
CA SER A 230 -10.10 14.44 -19.88
C SER A 230 -10.40 13.53 -18.69
N SER A 231 -9.94 12.27 -18.74
CA SER A 231 -10.16 11.28 -17.69
C SER A 231 -9.01 10.28 -17.62
N LEU A 232 -8.63 9.87 -16.42
CA LEU A 232 -7.71 8.78 -16.14
C LEU A 232 -8.51 7.51 -15.78
N PRO A 233 -8.10 6.32 -16.29
CA PRO A 233 -8.78 5.06 -16.04
C PRO A 233 -8.42 4.45 -14.67
N LEU A 234 -8.14 5.28 -13.67
CA LEU A 234 -7.69 4.84 -12.35
C LEU A 234 -8.82 4.16 -11.59
N ARG A 235 -8.49 3.01 -11.00
CA ARG A 235 -9.30 2.28 -10.02
C ARG A 235 -8.64 2.24 -8.64
N ASN A 236 -7.31 2.25 -8.58
CA ASN A 236 -6.54 2.23 -7.34
C ASN A 236 -5.57 3.41 -7.33
N LEU A 237 -5.56 4.15 -6.22
CA LEU A 237 -4.67 5.28 -6.00
C LEU A 237 -3.97 5.12 -4.63
N GLU A 238 -2.65 5.10 -4.62
CA GLU A 238 -1.86 5.12 -3.39
C GLU A 238 -1.08 6.44 -3.29
N LEU A 239 -1.15 7.10 -2.13
CA LEU A 239 -0.55 8.41 -1.89
C LEU A 239 0.32 8.39 -0.63
N ARG A 240 1.62 8.59 -0.81
CA ARG A 240 2.62 8.81 0.23
C ARG A 240 3.31 10.17 0.03
N GLY A 241 3.59 10.86 1.12
CA GLY A 241 4.14 12.22 1.07
C GLY A 241 3.10 13.28 1.40
N ALA A 242 3.51 14.55 1.34
CA ALA A 242 2.60 15.65 1.58
C ALA A 242 1.85 15.95 0.29
N PHE A 243 0.52 15.79 0.28
CA PHE A 243 -0.35 16.25 -0.80
C PHE A 243 -1.20 17.41 -0.28
N ASP A 244 -1.47 18.38 -1.15
CA ASP A 244 -2.44 19.43 -0.88
C ASP A 244 -3.86 18.87 -1.14
N LEU A 245 -4.77 19.02 -0.17
CA LEU A 245 -6.19 18.70 -0.31
C LEU A 245 -6.79 19.32 -1.57
N LYS A 246 -6.46 20.60 -1.85
CA LYS A 246 -6.96 21.33 -3.01
C LYS A 246 -6.51 20.67 -4.30
N TRP A 247 -5.29 20.15 -4.34
CA TRP A 247 -4.79 19.44 -5.51
C TRP A 247 -5.56 18.13 -5.73
N LEU A 248 -5.75 17.32 -4.68
CA LEU A 248 -6.47 16.06 -4.80
C LEU A 248 -7.94 16.29 -5.22
N SER A 249 -8.63 17.23 -4.57
CA SER A 249 -10.06 17.51 -4.75
C SER A 249 -10.40 18.20 -6.06
N SER A 250 -9.60 19.18 -6.49
CA SER A 250 -9.90 19.97 -7.69
C SER A 250 -9.26 19.45 -8.96
N GLN A 251 -8.29 18.53 -8.85
CA GLN A 251 -7.49 18.11 -10.00
C GLN A 251 -7.58 16.61 -10.27
N LEU A 252 -7.08 15.77 -9.36
CA LEU A 252 -6.88 14.34 -9.66
C LEU A 252 -8.17 13.51 -9.54
N ILE A 253 -8.95 13.71 -8.46
CA ILE A 253 -10.21 12.98 -8.24
C ILE A 253 -11.24 13.27 -9.34
N PRO A 254 -11.48 14.53 -9.76
CA PRO A 254 -12.49 14.83 -10.79
C PRO A 254 -12.23 14.15 -12.13
N ILE A 255 -10.96 13.97 -12.50
CA ILE A 255 -10.60 13.27 -13.75
C ILE A 255 -10.47 11.76 -13.55
N SER A 256 -10.72 11.22 -12.35
CA SER A 256 -10.62 9.79 -12.03
C SER A 256 -11.95 9.23 -11.53
N PRO A 257 -13.05 9.32 -12.30
CA PRO A 257 -14.40 8.99 -11.83
C PRO A 257 -14.61 7.51 -11.48
N GLY A 258 -13.71 6.63 -11.93
CA GLY A 258 -13.75 5.19 -11.66
C GLY A 258 -12.95 4.74 -10.45
N LEU A 259 -12.51 5.65 -9.58
CA LEU A 259 -11.66 5.33 -8.44
C LEU A 259 -12.42 4.46 -7.41
N GLU A 260 -11.95 3.23 -7.21
CA GLU A 260 -12.58 2.22 -6.35
C GLU A 260 -11.80 2.01 -5.03
N ALA A 261 -10.48 2.21 -5.02
CA ALA A 261 -9.64 2.05 -3.83
C ALA A 261 -8.66 3.22 -3.65
N LEU A 262 -8.53 3.68 -2.41
CA LEU A 262 -7.64 4.77 -2.02
C LEU A 262 -6.81 4.34 -0.81
N THR A 263 -5.49 4.41 -0.95
CA THR A 263 -4.55 4.17 0.14
C THR A 263 -3.80 5.44 0.48
N LEU A 264 -3.85 5.86 1.74
CA LEU A 264 -3.16 7.03 2.25
C LEU A 264 -2.06 6.60 3.23
N TYR A 265 -0.89 7.22 3.12
CA TYR A 265 0.21 7.08 4.08
C TYR A 265 0.45 8.32 4.94
N LYS A 266 -0.47 9.30 4.90
CA LYS A 266 -0.55 10.46 5.79
C LYS A 266 -2.00 10.87 5.99
N SER A 267 -2.25 11.55 7.11
CA SER A 267 -3.55 12.17 7.38
C SER A 267 -3.76 13.34 6.44
N LEU A 268 -4.77 13.21 5.59
CA LEU A 268 -5.18 14.21 4.61
C LEU A 268 -6.71 14.26 4.65
N PRO A 269 -7.33 15.45 4.76
CA PRO A 269 -8.76 15.54 4.50
C PRO A 269 -9.08 15.01 3.10
N LEU A 270 -10.30 14.55 2.90
CA LEU A 270 -10.72 14.01 1.61
C LEU A 270 -11.87 14.82 1.00
N PRO A 271 -11.88 15.04 -0.33
CA PRO A 271 -13.11 15.43 -1.02
C PRO A 271 -14.14 14.31 -0.95
N GLU A 272 -15.40 14.61 -1.24
CA GLU A 272 -16.40 13.57 -1.41
C GLU A 272 -16.05 12.64 -2.59
N ILE A 273 -16.03 11.33 -2.32
CA ILE A 273 -15.73 10.29 -3.32
C ILE A 273 -16.78 9.19 -3.20
N SER A 274 -17.81 9.26 -4.06
CA SER A 274 -18.92 8.30 -4.04
C SER A 274 -18.60 6.95 -4.69
N SER A 275 -17.57 6.89 -5.53
CA SER A 275 -17.16 5.65 -6.21
C SER A 275 -16.31 4.72 -5.33
N LEU A 276 -15.84 5.20 -4.18
CA LEU A 276 -14.88 4.50 -3.34
C LEU A 276 -15.50 3.27 -2.67
N LYS A 277 -14.87 2.12 -2.87
CA LYS A 277 -15.23 0.81 -2.29
C LYS A 277 -14.24 0.38 -1.21
N ALA A 278 -12.99 0.82 -1.27
CA ALA A 278 -11.97 0.48 -0.29
C ALA A 278 -11.17 1.72 0.14
N LEU A 279 -10.99 1.89 1.45
CA LEU A 279 -10.16 2.94 2.03
C LEU A 279 -9.12 2.30 2.96
N HIS A 280 -7.84 2.59 2.71
CA HIS A 280 -6.73 2.09 3.50
C HIS A 280 -5.92 3.27 4.06
N LEU A 281 -5.84 3.37 5.38
CA LEU A 281 -5.13 4.42 6.12
C LEU A 281 -3.95 3.76 6.83
N ARG A 282 -2.72 3.98 6.38
CA ARG A 282 -1.57 3.17 6.81
C ARG A 282 -0.37 4.00 7.18
N GLY A 283 0.40 3.59 8.18
CA GLY A 283 1.73 4.18 8.40
C GLY A 283 1.70 5.63 8.91
N PHE A 284 0.61 6.04 9.55
CA PHE A 284 0.51 7.29 10.30
C PHE A 284 -0.52 7.15 11.42
N ARG A 285 -0.47 8.06 12.40
CA ARG A 285 -1.44 8.11 13.50
C ARG A 285 -2.58 9.06 13.17
N LEU A 286 -3.80 8.61 13.45
CA LEU A 286 -5.00 9.41 13.37
C LEU A 286 -5.47 9.81 14.77
N SER A 287 -5.80 11.09 14.92
CA SER A 287 -6.68 11.54 15.99
C SER A 287 -8.14 11.35 15.61
N PRO A 288 -9.06 11.27 16.60
CA PRO A 288 -10.50 11.26 16.33
C PRO A 288 -10.97 12.41 15.44
N ASP A 289 -10.43 13.62 15.63
CA ASP A 289 -10.74 14.79 14.79
C ASP A 289 -10.31 14.64 13.33
N GLN A 290 -9.18 13.98 13.09
CA GLN A 290 -8.71 13.69 11.74
C GLN A 290 -9.57 12.62 11.08
N LEU A 291 -9.94 11.58 11.83
CA LEU A 291 -10.85 10.54 11.36
C LEU A 291 -12.20 11.14 10.93
N ALA A 292 -12.74 12.07 11.72
CA ALA A 292 -13.99 12.77 11.45
C ALA A 292 -13.94 13.65 10.17
N LYS A 293 -12.74 13.99 9.67
CA LYS A 293 -12.56 14.74 8.40
C LYS A 293 -12.35 13.83 7.19
N ILE A 294 -12.10 12.54 7.40
CA ILE A 294 -11.76 11.58 6.34
C ILE A 294 -12.95 10.69 6.03
N LEU A 295 -13.50 10.02 7.05
CA LEU A 295 -14.53 9.00 6.84
C LEU A 295 -15.83 9.55 6.25
N PRO A 296 -16.36 10.73 6.67
CA PRO A 296 -17.58 11.28 6.07
C PRO A 296 -17.49 11.47 4.55
N SER A 297 -16.31 11.79 4.02
CA SER A 297 -16.06 12.00 2.59
C SER A 297 -16.25 10.74 1.73
N CYS A 298 -16.22 9.54 2.31
CA CYS A 298 -16.62 8.31 1.63
C CYS A 298 -18.15 8.22 1.59
N THR A 299 -18.79 8.85 0.59
CA THR A 299 -20.25 8.95 0.51
C THR A 299 -20.92 7.74 -0.16
N GLY A 300 -20.12 6.86 -0.79
CA GLY A 300 -20.59 5.65 -1.44
C GLY A 300 -20.76 4.43 -0.52
N SER A 301 -20.87 3.25 -1.13
CA SER A 301 -20.93 1.96 -0.44
C SER A 301 -19.53 1.42 -0.18
N LEU A 302 -18.92 1.84 0.92
CA LEU A 302 -17.62 1.34 1.35
C LEU A 302 -17.73 -0.15 1.72
N LYS A 303 -16.88 -0.98 1.11
CA LYS A 303 -16.82 -2.44 1.29
C LYS A 303 -15.64 -2.88 2.15
N ALA A 304 -14.52 -2.16 2.11
CA ALA A 304 -13.35 -2.48 2.90
C ALA A 304 -12.78 -1.23 3.57
N PHE A 305 -12.44 -1.36 4.85
CA PHE A 305 -11.72 -0.34 5.59
C PHE A 305 -10.51 -0.94 6.28
N THR A 306 -9.35 -0.30 6.13
CA THR A 306 -8.11 -0.66 6.81
C THR A 306 -7.53 0.55 7.52
N TYR A 307 -7.18 0.39 8.79
CA TYR A 307 -6.35 1.34 9.52
C TYR A 307 -5.19 0.61 10.21
N GLU A 308 -3.97 1.08 9.94
CA GLU A 308 -2.74 0.56 10.55
C GLU A 308 -1.95 1.72 11.20
N ALA A 309 -1.98 1.78 12.53
CA ALA A 309 -1.34 2.84 13.32
C ALA A 309 0.17 2.64 13.44
N THR A 310 1.02 3.64 13.23
CA THR A 310 2.51 3.52 13.25
C THR A 310 3.18 4.04 14.52
N ASP A 311 4.48 3.78 14.69
CA ASP A 311 5.29 4.27 15.82
C ASP A 311 5.61 5.78 15.73
N VAL A 312 5.98 6.39 16.86
CA VAL A 312 6.40 7.80 16.93
C VAL A 312 7.79 7.94 16.33
N THR A 313 7.89 8.56 15.16
CA THR A 313 9.19 8.90 14.56
C THR A 313 9.82 10.17 15.16
N SER A 314 9.12 10.89 16.03
CA SER A 314 9.60 12.16 16.63
C SER A 314 9.22 12.29 18.10
N LEU A 315 10.22 12.24 18.98
CA LEU A 315 10.16 12.43 20.45
C LEU A 315 9.75 13.85 20.90
N HIS A 316 8.81 14.51 20.20
CA HIS A 316 8.20 15.74 20.72
C HIS A 316 6.93 15.34 21.44
N ILE A 317 7.17 14.91 22.68
CA ILE A 317 6.20 14.49 23.66
C ILE A 317 5.55 15.76 24.21
N ASP A 318 4.37 16.11 23.70
CA ASP A 318 3.35 16.45 24.68
C ASP A 318 2.93 15.10 25.28
N GLU A 319 2.74 15.04 26.59
CA GLU A 319 2.59 13.78 27.35
C GLU A 319 1.13 13.58 27.83
N LEU A 320 0.18 14.36 27.27
CA LEU A 320 -1.07 14.68 27.96
C LEU A 320 -2.38 14.55 27.16
N TYR A 321 -2.38 14.10 25.90
CA TYR A 321 -3.66 13.98 25.17
C TYR A 321 -3.86 12.63 24.49
N ASN A 322 -5.12 12.23 24.47
CA ASN A 322 -5.65 11.01 23.89
C ASN A 322 -5.64 11.10 22.35
N TRP A 323 -4.46 11.25 21.74
CA TRP A 323 -4.32 11.53 20.31
C TRP A 323 -4.59 10.35 19.40
N GLN A 324 -4.70 9.13 19.92
CA GLN A 324 -4.84 7.93 19.10
C GLN A 324 -6.30 7.48 19.06
N VAL A 325 -6.83 7.40 17.85
CA VAL A 325 -8.13 6.80 17.56
C VAL A 325 -8.22 5.38 18.14
N GLN A 326 -9.32 5.08 18.83
CA GLN A 326 -9.62 3.73 19.31
C GLN A 326 -10.47 2.97 18.30
N ALA A 327 -10.61 1.66 18.46
CA ALA A 327 -11.45 0.87 17.57
C ALA A 327 -12.93 1.32 17.60
N SER A 328 -13.42 1.70 18.78
CA SER A 328 -14.76 2.24 18.99
C SER A 328 -15.02 3.53 18.19
N ASP A 329 -14.03 4.42 18.11
CA ASP A 329 -14.11 5.65 17.32
C ASP A 329 -14.25 5.38 15.83
N VAL A 330 -13.50 4.39 15.33
CA VAL A 330 -13.58 3.98 13.93
C VAL A 330 -14.94 3.38 13.62
N VAL A 331 -15.41 2.43 14.44
CA VAL A 331 -16.69 1.74 14.23
C VAL A 331 -17.85 2.73 14.18
N ARG A 332 -17.88 3.71 15.10
CA ARG A 332 -18.92 4.76 15.15
C ARG A 332 -19.04 5.52 13.82
N HIS A 333 -17.92 5.86 13.19
CA HIS A 333 -17.92 6.55 11.90
C HIS A 333 -18.26 5.63 10.72
N LEU A 334 -18.04 4.32 10.87
CA LEU A 334 -18.36 3.31 9.86
C LEU A 334 -19.81 2.82 9.93
N GLU A 335 -20.59 3.19 10.94
CA GLU A 335 -22.01 2.81 11.05
C GLU A 335 -22.82 3.17 9.81
N LYS A 336 -22.51 4.28 9.14
CA LYS A 336 -23.15 4.65 7.85
C LYS A 336 -22.92 3.65 6.72
N HIS A 337 -21.94 2.76 6.86
CA HIS A 337 -21.56 1.72 5.90
C HIS A 337 -21.90 0.31 6.41
N CYS A 338 -22.70 0.17 7.47
CA CYS A 338 -23.00 -1.12 8.10
C CYS A 338 -23.66 -2.15 7.16
N THR A 339 -24.36 -1.70 6.12
CA THR A 339 -24.98 -2.58 5.12
C THR A 339 -24.08 -2.93 3.93
N SER A 340 -22.91 -2.29 3.81
CA SER A 340 -21.98 -2.51 2.68
C SER A 340 -20.60 -3.00 3.08
N LEU A 341 -20.16 -2.79 4.33
CA LEU A 341 -18.81 -3.11 4.77
C LEU A 341 -18.62 -4.62 4.94
N GLU A 342 -17.83 -5.22 4.05
CA GLU A 342 -17.50 -6.65 4.00
C GLU A 342 -16.24 -6.99 4.81
N SER A 343 -15.29 -6.05 4.93
CA SER A 343 -14.02 -6.24 5.64
C SER A 343 -13.65 -5.02 6.49
N LEU A 344 -13.28 -5.28 7.75
CA LEU A 344 -12.77 -4.29 8.71
C LEU A 344 -11.43 -4.74 9.26
N HIS A 345 -10.37 -3.97 9.01
CA HIS A 345 -9.03 -4.23 9.52
C HIS A 345 -8.54 -3.06 10.37
N LEU A 346 -8.37 -3.27 11.68
CA LEU A 346 -7.84 -2.29 12.62
C LEU A 346 -6.60 -2.86 13.31
N ASP A 347 -5.42 -2.49 12.83
CA ASP A 347 -4.14 -2.80 13.46
C ASP A 347 -3.67 -1.61 14.29
N LEU A 348 -3.99 -1.67 15.58
CA LEU A 348 -3.66 -0.65 16.57
C LEU A 348 -2.53 -1.12 17.50
N ARG A 349 -1.74 -2.13 17.11
CA ARG A 349 -0.76 -2.77 18.01
C ARG A 349 0.31 -1.82 18.51
N ILE A 350 0.71 -0.88 17.67
CA ILE A 350 1.69 0.15 18.01
C ILE A 350 0.94 1.33 18.62
N ARG A 351 1.11 1.51 19.92
CA ARG A 351 0.54 2.62 20.69
C ARG A 351 1.65 3.26 21.50
N ALA A 352 2.18 4.41 21.07
CA ALA A 352 3.16 5.10 21.92
C ALA A 352 2.44 5.82 23.06
N PHE A 353 3.11 5.89 24.20
CA PHE A 353 2.64 6.53 25.43
C PHE A 353 1.45 5.85 26.10
N MET A 354 1.12 4.60 25.73
CA MET A 354 0.16 3.81 26.49
C MET A 354 0.85 2.99 27.58
N SER A 355 0.43 3.21 28.82
CA SER A 355 0.73 2.32 29.94
C SER A 355 -0.29 1.17 29.99
N ARG A 356 0.01 0.15 30.79
CA ARG A 356 -0.93 -0.94 31.13
C ARG A 356 -2.28 -0.43 31.66
N ASP A 357 -2.30 0.79 32.21
CA ASP A 357 -3.46 1.42 32.84
C ASP A 357 -4.19 2.40 31.91
N THR A 358 -3.89 2.38 30.61
CA THR A 358 -4.61 3.24 29.68
C THR A 358 -5.99 2.67 29.40
N LYS A 359 -7.04 3.48 29.62
CA LYS A 359 -8.43 3.06 29.38
C LYS A 359 -8.72 2.94 27.88
N ILE A 360 -9.08 1.73 27.46
CA ILE A 360 -9.58 1.41 26.12
C ILE A 360 -11.09 1.21 26.21
N ASP A 361 -11.85 1.95 25.41
CA ASP A 361 -13.29 1.76 25.31
C ASP A 361 -13.59 0.37 24.71
N PRO A 362 -14.61 -0.32 25.23
CA PRO A 362 -14.98 -1.63 24.71
C PRO A 362 -15.42 -1.54 23.23
N MET A 363 -15.22 -2.63 22.51
CA MET A 363 -15.68 -2.75 21.12
C MET A 363 -17.21 -2.60 21.05
N PRO A 364 -17.75 -1.70 20.19
CA PRO A 364 -19.18 -1.60 19.97
C PRO A 364 -19.74 -2.88 19.32
N HIS A 365 -21.02 -3.18 19.59
CA HIS A 365 -21.72 -4.28 18.93
C HIS A 365 -21.77 -4.05 17.41
N LEU A 366 -21.37 -5.07 16.65
CA LEU A 366 -21.33 -5.03 15.20
C LEU A 366 -22.56 -5.70 14.55
N ASP A 367 -23.62 -6.03 15.31
CA ASP A 367 -24.81 -6.72 14.80
C ASP A 367 -25.49 -5.99 13.63
N THR A 368 -25.37 -4.66 13.58
CA THR A 368 -25.87 -3.82 12.49
C THR A 368 -25.05 -3.96 11.20
N PHE A 369 -23.82 -4.47 11.29
CA PHE A 369 -22.93 -4.72 10.16
C PHE A 369 -23.28 -6.02 9.43
N THR A 370 -24.45 -6.03 8.79
CA THR A 370 -25.12 -7.21 8.22
C THR A 370 -24.33 -8.01 7.18
N VAL A 371 -23.32 -7.41 6.55
CA VAL A 371 -22.51 -8.04 5.49
C VAL A 371 -21.03 -8.20 5.87
N LEU A 372 -20.65 -7.86 7.11
CA LEU A 372 -19.26 -7.95 7.57
C LEU A 372 -18.82 -9.41 7.69
N GLN A 373 -17.80 -9.77 6.91
CA GLN A 373 -17.30 -11.14 6.75
C GLN A 373 -15.89 -11.31 7.34
N GLU A 374 -15.06 -10.27 7.28
CA GLU A 374 -13.67 -10.30 7.72
C GLU A 374 -13.43 -9.22 8.78
N LEU A 375 -12.88 -9.63 9.91
CA LEU A 375 -12.55 -8.73 11.02
C LEU A 375 -11.14 -8.99 11.51
N PHE A 376 -10.31 -7.95 11.51
CA PHE A 376 -8.96 -7.95 12.07
C PHE A 376 -8.88 -6.89 13.15
N LEU A 377 -8.51 -7.29 14.37
CA LEU A 377 -8.48 -6.44 15.55
C LEU A 377 -7.33 -6.82 16.49
N ASN A 378 -6.99 -5.89 17.38
CA ASN A 378 -6.16 -6.19 18.53
C ASN A 378 -6.94 -6.93 19.63
N SER A 379 -6.25 -7.80 20.37
CA SER A 379 -6.81 -8.51 21.54
C SER A 379 -7.26 -7.56 22.67
N ASP A 380 -6.59 -6.43 22.86
CA ASP A 380 -6.93 -5.42 23.89
C ASP A 380 -8.24 -4.67 23.63
N ALA A 381 -8.72 -4.64 22.38
CA ALA A 381 -10.05 -4.11 22.04
C ALA A 381 -11.18 -5.04 22.51
N VAL A 382 -10.87 -6.31 22.79
CA VAL A 382 -11.79 -7.31 23.33
C VAL A 382 -11.61 -7.47 24.83
N TYR A 383 -10.37 -7.59 25.29
CA TYR A 383 -10.01 -7.95 26.66
C TYR A 383 -9.26 -6.83 27.38
N ASN A 384 -9.82 -5.63 27.43
CA ASN A 384 -9.23 -4.54 28.21
C ASN A 384 -9.14 -4.94 29.70
N THR A 385 -8.00 -4.67 30.35
CA THR A 385 -7.75 -4.92 31.77
C THR A 385 -8.65 -4.09 32.69
N GLN A 386 -9.19 -2.97 32.20
CA GLN A 386 -10.03 -2.04 32.97
C GLN A 386 -11.53 -2.20 32.73
N SER A 387 -11.94 -2.96 31.72
CA SER A 387 -13.34 -3.29 31.46
C SER A 387 -13.56 -4.77 31.75
N LEU A 388 -14.06 -5.05 32.97
CA LEU A 388 -14.52 -6.38 33.40
C LEU A 388 -16.04 -6.51 33.23
N GLU A 389 -16.62 -5.78 32.27
CA GLU A 389 -18.07 -5.70 32.08
C GLU A 389 -18.70 -7.06 31.76
N PHE A 390 -17.94 -7.98 31.15
CA PHE A 390 -18.41 -9.30 30.75
C PHE A 390 -17.47 -10.41 31.22
N PRO A 391 -18.00 -11.64 31.42
CA PRO A 391 -17.17 -12.84 31.50
C PRO A 391 -16.28 -12.97 30.26
N ASP A 392 -15.08 -13.51 30.43
CA ASP A 392 -14.13 -13.68 29.33
C ASP A 392 -14.68 -14.61 28.23
N GLU A 393 -15.51 -15.59 28.62
CA GLU A 393 -16.21 -16.52 27.74
C GLU A 393 -17.17 -15.81 26.78
N GLU A 394 -17.74 -14.67 27.19
CA GLU A 394 -18.74 -13.94 26.41
C GLU A 394 -18.13 -12.75 25.65
N SER A 395 -17.03 -12.19 26.17
CA SER A 395 -16.40 -10.95 25.68
C SER A 395 -16.17 -10.93 24.17
N LEU A 396 -15.68 -12.03 23.59
CA LEU A 396 -15.46 -12.14 22.15
C LEU A 396 -16.77 -12.18 21.35
N THR A 397 -17.77 -12.87 21.87
CA THR A 397 -19.04 -13.14 21.16
C THR A 397 -20.08 -12.05 21.30
N ASN A 398 -19.87 -11.13 22.23
CA ASN A 398 -20.84 -10.07 22.52
C ASN A 398 -20.90 -9.04 21.40
N PHE A 399 -19.79 -8.73 20.73
CA PHE A 399 -19.78 -7.70 19.68
C PHE A 399 -19.81 -8.26 18.25
N LEU A 400 -19.52 -9.54 18.03
CA LEU A 400 -19.38 -10.10 16.67
C LEU A 400 -20.72 -10.14 15.93
N PRO A 401 -20.75 -9.87 14.61
CA PRO A 401 -21.95 -10.02 13.80
C PRO A 401 -22.18 -11.48 13.38
N PRO A 402 -23.43 -11.88 13.09
CA PRO A 402 -23.74 -13.23 12.62
C PRO A 402 -23.19 -13.55 11.21
N SER A 403 -22.87 -12.53 10.40
CA SER A 403 -22.33 -12.67 9.05
C SER A 403 -20.86 -13.04 9.00
N ILE A 404 -20.14 -12.97 10.13
CA ILE A 404 -18.69 -13.13 10.19
C ILE A 404 -18.23 -14.48 9.66
N THR A 405 -17.15 -14.48 8.89
CA THR A 405 -16.54 -15.68 8.28
C THR A 405 -15.10 -15.91 8.72
N SER A 406 -14.36 -14.83 9.00
CA SER A 406 -12.97 -14.86 9.43
C SER A 406 -12.74 -13.79 10.50
N LEU A 407 -12.15 -14.21 11.61
CA LEU A 407 -11.72 -13.33 12.69
C LEU A 407 -10.21 -13.45 12.87
N THR A 408 -9.52 -12.32 12.93
CA THR A 408 -8.10 -12.26 13.23
C THR A 408 -7.87 -11.40 14.46
N LEU A 409 -7.16 -11.97 15.43
CA LEU A 409 -6.78 -11.31 16.67
C LEU A 409 -5.27 -11.23 16.74
N VAL A 410 -4.76 -10.02 16.95
CA VAL A 410 -3.32 -9.77 17.08
C VAL A 410 -2.98 -9.13 18.41
N GLU A 411 -1.79 -9.45 18.92
CA GLU A 411 -1.38 -9.01 20.26
C GLU A 411 -0.72 -7.62 20.20
N PRO A 412 -1.13 -6.66 21.05
CA PRO A 412 -0.45 -5.39 21.21
C PRO A 412 0.86 -5.55 22.01
N ASP A 413 1.59 -4.44 22.20
CA ASP A 413 2.83 -4.44 23.00
C ASP A 413 2.61 -4.88 24.47
N PHE A 414 1.41 -4.62 25.02
CA PHE A 414 0.99 -5.07 26.35
C PHE A 414 -0.25 -5.96 26.23
N PRO A 415 -0.07 -7.25 25.90
CA PRO A 415 -1.20 -8.13 25.66
C PRO A 415 -1.97 -8.45 26.94
N PRO A 416 -3.30 -8.69 26.85
CA PRO A 416 -4.06 -9.25 27.95
C PRO A 416 -3.55 -10.65 28.34
N PRO A 417 -3.88 -11.16 29.54
CA PRO A 417 -3.52 -12.51 29.92
C PRO A 417 -4.03 -13.55 28.91
N PRO A 418 -3.20 -14.52 28.51
CA PRO A 418 -3.51 -15.53 27.49
C PRO A 418 -4.81 -16.30 27.75
N GLU A 419 -5.11 -16.55 29.02
CA GLU A 419 -6.23 -17.35 29.48
C GLU A 419 -7.58 -16.68 29.14
N ARG A 420 -7.60 -15.35 29.03
CA ARG A 420 -8.82 -14.60 28.65
C ARG A 420 -9.22 -14.92 27.22
N LEU A 421 -8.23 -14.94 26.31
CA LEU A 421 -8.45 -15.32 24.92
C LEU A 421 -8.89 -16.79 24.83
N GLN A 422 -8.21 -17.69 25.55
CA GLN A 422 -8.58 -19.11 25.59
C GLN A 422 -10.05 -19.31 26.00
N LYS A 423 -10.50 -18.61 27.04
CA LYS A 423 -11.89 -18.65 27.52
C LYS A 423 -12.87 -18.12 26.48
N GLY A 424 -12.60 -17.00 25.84
CA GLY A 424 -13.50 -16.47 24.82
C GLY A 424 -13.57 -17.31 23.55
N LEU A 425 -12.47 -17.96 23.15
CA LEU A 425 -12.49 -18.94 22.05
C LEU A 425 -13.32 -20.18 22.41
N SER A 426 -13.22 -20.64 23.67
CA SER A 426 -14.04 -21.75 24.18
C SER A 426 -15.52 -21.37 24.23
N GLY A 427 -15.84 -20.15 24.70
CA GLY A 427 -17.19 -19.60 24.71
C GLY A 427 -17.80 -19.45 23.31
N LEU A 428 -17.00 -19.02 22.33
CA LEU A 428 -17.37 -18.98 20.92
C LEU A 428 -17.75 -20.37 20.38
N ALA A 429 -16.96 -21.40 20.69
CA ALA A 429 -17.27 -22.77 20.28
C ALA A 429 -18.57 -23.28 20.92
N ASN A 430 -18.76 -23.03 22.22
CA ASN A 430 -19.96 -23.44 22.96
C ASN A 430 -21.22 -22.75 22.43
N LEU A 431 -21.19 -21.43 22.21
CA LEU A 431 -22.32 -20.68 21.65
C LEU A 431 -22.71 -21.16 20.25
N ARG A 432 -21.75 -21.56 19.43
CA ARG A 432 -22.04 -22.19 18.14
C ARG A 432 -22.69 -23.56 18.30
N ARG A 433 -22.17 -24.39 19.21
CA ARG A 433 -22.70 -25.74 19.48
C ARG A 433 -24.12 -25.71 20.04
N GLU A 434 -24.37 -24.82 20.99
CA GLU A 434 -25.60 -24.81 21.80
C GLU A 434 -26.70 -23.92 21.21
N GLN A 435 -26.32 -22.77 20.62
CA GLN A 435 -27.27 -21.76 20.15
C GLN A 435 -27.21 -21.53 18.64
N GLY A 436 -26.31 -22.20 17.92
CA GLY A 436 -26.14 -22.00 16.47
C GLY A 436 -25.64 -20.62 16.07
N ARG A 437 -25.07 -19.83 17.02
CA ARG A 437 -24.51 -18.51 16.72
C ARG A 437 -23.28 -18.62 15.80
N PHE A 438 -23.06 -17.58 15.00
CA PHE A 438 -21.96 -17.48 14.04
C PHE A 438 -21.85 -18.65 13.04
N PRO A 439 -22.95 -19.01 12.35
CA PRO A 439 -22.99 -20.21 11.50
C PRO A 439 -22.03 -20.15 10.30
N ARG A 440 -21.55 -18.95 9.95
CA ARG A 440 -20.66 -18.71 8.80
C ARG A 440 -19.19 -18.61 9.18
N LEU A 441 -18.85 -18.54 10.47
CA LEU A 441 -17.47 -18.41 10.92
C LEU A 441 -16.71 -19.68 10.57
N LYS A 442 -15.63 -19.57 9.80
CA LYS A 442 -14.82 -20.73 9.39
C LYS A 442 -13.43 -20.73 9.98
N ARG A 443 -12.93 -19.55 10.32
CA ARG A 443 -11.54 -19.37 10.70
C ARG A 443 -11.38 -18.31 11.78
N VAL A 444 -10.57 -18.66 12.76
CA VAL A 444 -9.98 -17.73 13.71
C VAL A 444 -8.47 -17.78 13.52
N THR A 445 -7.84 -16.63 13.32
CA THR A 445 -6.39 -16.51 13.21
C THR A 445 -5.84 -15.72 14.38
N CYS A 446 -4.91 -16.32 15.12
CA CYS A 446 -4.22 -15.71 16.24
C CYS A 446 -2.75 -15.42 15.89
N ASP A 447 -2.12 -14.58 16.69
CA ASP A 447 -0.71 -14.24 16.56
C ASP A 447 0.23 -15.38 17.03
N VAL A 448 1.44 -15.50 16.47
CA VAL A 448 2.31 -16.70 16.48
C VAL A 448 2.95 -17.06 17.80
N LYS A 449 2.84 -16.22 18.83
CA LYS A 449 3.20 -16.68 20.16
C LYS A 449 2.15 -17.73 20.52
N LYS A 450 2.52 -19.01 20.62
CA LYS A 450 1.64 -20.02 21.25
C LYS A 450 1.42 -19.55 22.68
N ILE A 451 0.21 -19.12 23.00
CA ILE A 451 -0.02 -18.33 24.21
C ILE A 451 -0.43 -19.23 25.38
N PHE A 452 -0.89 -20.46 25.12
CA PHE A 452 -1.29 -21.46 26.12
C PHE A 452 -1.23 -22.90 25.55
N ASP A 453 -1.55 -23.92 26.37
CA ASP A 453 -1.78 -25.29 25.87
C ASP A 453 -3.12 -25.32 25.10
N GLU A 454 -2.99 -25.22 23.78
CA GLU A 454 -4.09 -24.94 22.86
C GLU A 454 -4.82 -26.20 22.38
N SER A 455 -4.30 -27.40 22.69
CA SER A 455 -4.84 -28.68 22.22
C SER A 455 -6.35 -28.80 22.44
N HIS A 456 -6.80 -28.46 23.65
CA HIS A 456 -8.21 -28.47 24.01
C HIS A 456 -9.04 -27.44 23.23
N THR A 457 -8.51 -26.24 22.98
CA THR A 457 -9.25 -25.15 22.32
C THR A 457 -9.36 -25.38 20.82
N GLU A 458 -8.29 -25.88 20.21
CA GLU A 458 -8.25 -26.30 18.81
C GLU A 458 -9.25 -27.43 18.55
N ASP A 459 -9.30 -28.44 19.42
CA ASP A 459 -10.26 -29.53 19.34
C ASP A 459 -11.71 -29.03 19.45
N LEU A 460 -11.99 -28.14 20.41
CA LEU A 460 -13.33 -27.56 20.60
C LEU A 460 -13.82 -26.78 19.38
N LEU A 461 -12.96 -25.93 18.81
CA LEU A 461 -13.27 -25.15 17.61
C LEU A 461 -13.44 -26.05 16.39
N SER A 462 -12.57 -27.05 16.23
CA SER A 462 -12.62 -28.01 15.13
C SER A 462 -13.92 -28.83 15.13
N GLN A 463 -14.40 -29.25 16.31
CA GLN A 463 -15.69 -29.96 16.45
C GLN A 463 -16.89 -29.16 15.93
N VAL A 464 -16.83 -27.83 16.00
CA VAL A 464 -17.89 -26.95 15.47
C VAL A 464 -17.56 -26.40 14.08
N GLY A 465 -16.49 -26.88 13.44
CA GLY A 465 -16.10 -26.51 12.08
C GLY A 465 -15.44 -25.14 11.96
N ILE A 466 -14.75 -24.68 13.01
CA ILE A 466 -13.92 -23.47 13.00
C ILE A 466 -12.45 -23.89 13.03
N GLY A 467 -11.67 -23.50 12.03
CA GLY A 467 -10.22 -23.68 12.02
C GLY A 467 -9.53 -22.61 12.85
N LEU A 468 -8.57 -23.02 13.69
CA LEU A 468 -7.67 -22.12 14.42
C LEU A 468 -6.32 -22.10 13.70
N GLU A 469 -5.87 -20.91 13.29
CA GLU A 469 -4.60 -20.71 12.59
C GLU A 469 -3.70 -19.75 13.37
N TYR A 470 -2.39 -19.97 13.30
CA TYR A 470 -1.39 -19.06 13.87
C TYR A 470 -0.56 -18.47 12.73
N LYS A 471 -0.47 -17.14 12.69
CA LYS A 471 0.21 -16.44 11.60
C LYS A 471 0.89 -15.17 12.08
N GLU A 472 2.10 -14.91 11.59
CA GLU A 472 2.79 -13.67 11.89
C GLU A 472 2.18 -12.55 11.05
N PHE A 473 1.98 -11.40 11.68
CA PHE A 473 1.56 -10.18 11.01
C PHE A 473 2.68 -9.14 11.10
N PRO A 474 3.83 -9.34 10.44
CA PRO A 474 4.90 -8.37 10.46
C PRO A 474 4.47 -7.09 9.74
N ARG A 475 4.90 -5.96 10.28
CA ARG A 475 4.68 -4.63 9.73
C ARG A 475 6.01 -4.04 9.27
N SER A 476 5.95 -2.95 8.51
CA SER A 476 7.19 -2.28 8.09
C SER A 476 7.99 -1.68 9.25
N ASP A 477 7.31 -1.32 10.33
CA ASP A 477 7.86 -0.70 11.54
C ASP A 477 8.02 -1.70 12.70
N TRP A 478 7.62 -2.97 12.52
CA TRP A 478 7.58 -3.95 13.60
C TRP A 478 7.66 -5.39 13.09
N ALA A 479 8.49 -6.22 13.72
CA ALA A 479 8.56 -7.66 13.46
C ALA A 479 8.80 -8.42 14.77
N TYR A 480 8.35 -9.67 14.84
CA TYR A 480 8.42 -10.52 16.03
C TYR A 480 9.85 -10.81 16.51
N ASN A 481 10.82 -10.88 15.59
CA ASN A 481 12.23 -11.09 15.92
C ASN A 481 12.94 -9.76 16.24
N ARG A 482 12.92 -9.34 17.51
CA ARG A 482 13.75 -8.23 18.02
C ARG A 482 15.18 -8.66 18.44
N GLU A 483 15.80 -9.63 17.80
CA GLU A 483 17.24 -9.91 18.01
C GLU A 483 18.18 -8.96 17.23
N ARG A 484 17.67 -7.94 16.52
CA ARG A 484 18.52 -6.98 15.77
C ARG A 484 18.15 -5.49 15.88
N LEU A 485 17.47 -5.08 16.95
CA LEU A 485 17.39 -3.65 17.31
C LEU A 485 18.34 -3.24 18.46
N VAL A 486 19.26 -4.12 18.86
CA VAL A 486 20.45 -3.72 19.62
C VAL A 486 21.52 -3.26 18.63
N ALA A 487 21.39 -2.02 18.16
CA ALA A 487 22.47 -1.12 17.75
C ALA A 487 21.88 0.15 17.10
N SER A 488 20.98 0.84 17.80
CA SER A 488 20.88 2.29 17.61
C SER A 488 21.84 2.93 18.62
N PRO A 489 22.79 3.80 18.22
CA PRO A 489 23.74 4.42 19.14
C PRO A 489 23.09 5.40 20.15
N PHE A 490 21.78 5.63 20.07
CA PHE A 490 21.14 6.75 20.74
C PHE A 490 20.55 6.43 22.12
N ILE A 491 20.67 5.19 22.63
CA ILE A 491 20.16 4.81 23.95
C ILE A 491 21.30 4.54 24.97
N SER A 492 22.57 4.67 24.59
CA SER A 492 23.70 4.47 25.52
C SER A 492 24.25 5.75 26.16
N SER A 493 23.53 6.87 26.14
CA SER A 493 24.03 8.14 26.70
C SER A 493 23.00 8.91 27.53
N LEU A 494 22.14 8.20 28.26
CA LEU A 494 21.28 8.81 29.29
C LEU A 494 21.40 7.98 30.57
N SER A 495 22.62 7.94 31.13
CA SER A 495 22.74 7.96 32.59
C SER A 495 22.35 9.36 33.02
N ILE A 496 21.10 9.53 33.45
CA ILE A 496 20.69 10.71 34.20
C ILE A 496 21.35 10.54 35.57
N ASP A 497 22.50 11.17 35.76
CA ASP A 497 23.02 11.41 37.09
C ASP A 497 22.11 12.48 37.72
N ASP A 498 21.56 12.15 38.88
CA ASP A 498 20.48 12.86 39.60
C ASP A 498 20.95 14.16 40.28
N GLU A 499 22.03 14.78 39.81
CA GLU A 499 22.57 16.03 40.34
C GLU A 499 22.96 16.96 39.19
N ASP A 500 22.01 17.79 38.73
CA ASP A 500 22.27 19.15 38.23
C ASP A 500 20.96 19.76 37.68
N LEU A 501 20.10 20.23 38.59
CA LEU A 501 19.06 21.20 38.26
C LEU A 501 19.61 22.61 38.56
N PRO A 502 19.88 23.46 37.54
CA PRO A 502 20.10 24.87 37.78
C PRO A 502 18.76 25.60 37.91
N ASN A 503 18.47 26.04 39.13
CA ASN A 503 17.53 27.13 39.40
C ASN A 503 17.88 28.34 38.54
N ALA A 504 17.05 28.69 37.55
CA ALA A 504 17.13 29.99 36.91
C ALA A 504 15.83 30.35 36.15
N TRP A 505 15.04 31.26 36.77
CA TRP A 505 14.03 32.17 36.19
C TRP A 505 12.67 31.53 35.85
N LEU A 506 11.61 31.83 36.64
CA LEU A 506 10.71 33.00 36.48
C LEU A 506 10.05 33.09 35.11
#